data_AF-A0A7K2JDA1-F1
#
_entry.id   AF-A0A7K2JDA1-F1
#
_cell.length_a   1.000
_cell.length_b   1.000
_cell.length_c   1.000
_cell.angle_alpha   90.00
_cell.angle_beta   90.00
_cell.angle_gamma   90.00
#
_symmetry.space_group_name_H-M   'P 1'
#
loop_
_entity.id
_entity.type
_entity.pdbx_description
1 polymer ?
#
loop_
_entity_poly.entity_id
_entity_poly.type
_entity_poly.pdbx_seq_one_letter_code
_entity_poly.pdbx_strand_id
1 'polypeptide(L)'
;MLERLNEAMEYIESHLGERIEVADLARTAMTSEYHFRRMFSALAGVPLAEYIRRRRMTVAGAEVLGHPDRTLLEVAVRYGYDTGEGFARAFRAVHGIGPGEARRTGAVLRSQQRLTFRLVVEGSSAMNYRLVEKGEFRVVGRKARVPLIHEGPNPAIAEFIRSIGREELKRIAALSDQEPTGLVGVSDKLDPSRAEGTELDYYHGVVRGPEPSDEGPEEGLDSLPVPAGTWAVFTNDGEFPQALQYLWRDVFTQWFPSNPYASRPGPEILSVRLYEEGKRAAAELWIPVERAERLGREPGR
;
A
#
# COMPACT_ATOMS: atom_id res chain seq x y z
N MET A 1 16.60 -7.53 5.06
CA MET A 1 15.16 -7.19 5.13
C MET A 1 14.30 -8.40 4.76
N LEU A 2 14.52 -9.05 3.60
CA LEU A 2 13.72 -10.20 3.17
C LEU A 2 13.72 -11.38 4.15
N GLU A 3 14.86 -11.72 4.77
CA GLU A 3 14.92 -12.76 5.81
C GLU A 3 13.95 -12.44 6.96
N ARG A 4 13.93 -11.19 7.42
CA ARG A 4 13.04 -10.73 8.51
C ARG A 4 11.58 -10.65 8.10
N LEU A 5 11.30 -10.35 6.83
CA LEU A 5 9.95 -10.49 6.29
C LEU A 5 9.51 -11.96 6.32
N ASN A 6 10.39 -12.90 5.96
CA ASN A 6 10.10 -14.32 6.06
C ASN A 6 9.99 -14.80 7.52
N GLU A 7 10.75 -14.25 8.46
CA GLU A 7 10.57 -14.48 9.90
C GLU A 7 9.17 -14.02 10.36
N ALA A 8 8.72 -12.85 9.91
CA ALA A 8 7.35 -12.38 10.17
C ALA A 8 6.30 -13.30 9.52
N MET A 9 6.56 -13.85 8.33
CA MET A 9 5.68 -14.85 7.73
C MET A 9 5.62 -16.15 8.55
N GLU A 10 6.76 -16.63 9.07
CA GLU A 10 6.79 -17.80 9.95
C GLU A 10 6.06 -17.55 11.27
N TYR A 11 6.17 -16.33 11.82
CA TYR A 11 5.40 -15.91 12.98
C TYR A 11 3.89 -16.02 12.70
N ILE A 12 3.40 -15.51 11.57
CA ILE A 12 1.98 -15.63 11.20
C ILE A 12 1.53 -17.09 11.19
N GLU A 13 2.32 -17.97 10.58
CA GLU A 13 1.96 -19.37 10.38
C GLU A 13 1.97 -20.17 11.69
N SER A 14 2.85 -19.83 12.63
CA SER A 14 2.90 -20.44 13.96
C SER A 14 1.84 -19.91 14.93
N HIS A 15 1.23 -18.75 14.65
CA HIS A 15 0.24 -18.08 15.52
C HIS A 15 -1.15 -17.95 14.87
N LEU A 16 -1.49 -18.79 13.88
CA LEU A 16 -2.80 -18.72 13.20
C LEU A 16 -3.99 -18.93 14.14
N GLY A 17 -3.80 -19.60 15.28
CA GLY A 17 -4.82 -19.79 16.31
C GLY A 17 -5.00 -18.62 17.27
N GLU A 18 -4.11 -17.64 17.22
CA GLU A 18 -3.99 -16.59 18.22
C GLU A 18 -4.30 -15.22 17.62
N ARG A 19 -4.33 -14.18 18.46
CA ARG A 19 -4.43 -12.81 17.99
C ARG A 19 -3.08 -12.34 17.47
N ILE A 20 -2.99 -12.07 16.17
CA ILE A 20 -1.76 -11.58 15.52
C ILE A 20 -1.86 -10.06 15.41
N GLU A 21 -0.98 -9.35 16.10
CA GLU A 21 -0.88 -7.89 16.02
C GLU A 21 0.15 -7.48 14.96
N VAL A 22 -0.17 -6.43 14.20
CA VAL A 22 0.75 -5.92 13.17
C VAL A 22 2.03 -5.37 13.80
N ALA A 23 1.94 -4.83 15.02
CA ALA A 23 3.08 -4.38 15.80
C ALA A 23 4.16 -5.48 15.99
N ASP A 24 3.75 -6.73 16.21
CA ASP A 24 4.69 -7.84 16.44
C ASP A 24 5.38 -8.27 15.14
N LEU A 25 4.64 -8.26 14.04
CA LEU A 25 5.18 -8.53 12.72
C LEU A 25 6.15 -7.43 12.27
N ALA A 26 5.80 -6.17 12.50
CA ALA A 26 6.63 -5.01 12.19
C ALA A 26 7.92 -5.00 13.02
N ARG A 27 7.83 -5.36 14.31
CA ARG A 27 8.98 -5.53 15.21
C ARG A 27 9.91 -6.64 14.73
N THR A 28 9.36 -7.79 14.34
CA THR A 28 10.12 -8.91 13.77
C THR A 28 10.83 -8.49 12.48
N ALA A 29 10.13 -7.78 11.59
CA ALA A 29 10.69 -7.22 10.37
C ALA A 29 11.68 -6.06 10.61
N MET A 30 11.72 -5.52 11.83
CA MET A 30 12.35 -4.26 12.23
C MET A 30 12.02 -3.08 11.31
N THR A 31 10.74 -2.79 11.23
CA THR A 31 10.22 -1.64 10.53
C THR A 31 8.97 -1.09 11.23
N SER A 32 8.46 0.05 10.79
CA SER A 32 7.20 0.59 11.30
C SER A 32 6.02 -0.24 10.82
N GLU A 33 4.92 -0.28 11.58
CA GLU A 33 3.68 -0.94 11.15
C GLU A 33 3.19 -0.43 9.80
N TYR A 34 3.33 0.88 9.57
CA TYR A 34 2.96 1.54 8.33
C TYR A 34 3.76 0.97 7.15
N HIS A 35 5.08 0.93 7.25
CA HIS A 35 5.94 0.40 6.19
C HIS A 35 5.74 -1.11 5.99
N PHE A 36 5.57 -1.86 7.08
CA PHE A 36 5.31 -3.31 7.02
C PHE A 36 4.05 -3.64 6.21
N ARG A 37 2.91 -3.00 6.54
CA ARG A 37 1.65 -3.22 5.80
C ARG A 37 1.81 -2.90 4.33
N ARG A 38 2.51 -1.80 4.02
CA ARG A 38 2.70 -1.33 2.65
C ARG A 38 3.58 -2.27 1.83
N MET A 39 4.72 -2.70 2.38
CA MET A 39 5.56 -3.71 1.74
C MET A 39 4.80 -5.03 1.56
N PHE A 40 4.10 -5.50 2.60
CA PHE A 40 3.34 -6.73 2.54
C PHE A 40 2.30 -6.68 1.42
N SER A 41 1.44 -5.67 1.38
CA SER A 41 0.39 -5.56 0.37
C SER A 41 0.96 -5.47 -1.05
N ALA A 42 2.06 -4.73 -1.24
CA ALA A 42 2.72 -4.63 -2.54
C ALA A 42 3.34 -5.96 -3.01
N LEU A 43 3.92 -6.74 -2.09
CA LEU A 43 4.54 -8.03 -2.42
C LEU A 43 3.52 -9.18 -2.54
N ALA A 44 2.49 -9.19 -1.69
CA ALA A 44 1.49 -10.26 -1.62
C ALA A 44 0.30 -10.05 -2.56
N GLY A 45 0.10 -8.83 -3.05
CA GLY A 45 -1.07 -8.43 -3.85
C GLY A 45 -2.39 -8.40 -3.06
N VAL A 46 -2.34 -8.56 -1.73
CA VAL A 46 -3.50 -8.56 -0.85
C VAL A 46 -3.17 -7.91 0.49
N PRO A 47 -4.14 -7.29 1.18
CA PRO A 47 -3.94 -6.78 2.53
C PRO A 47 -3.49 -7.87 3.51
N LEU A 48 -2.66 -7.49 4.49
CA LEU A 48 -2.15 -8.41 5.52
C LEU A 48 -3.27 -9.13 6.30
N ALA A 49 -4.30 -8.38 6.73
CA ALA A 49 -5.43 -8.96 7.45
C ALA A 49 -6.22 -9.97 6.60
N GLU A 50 -6.34 -9.69 5.30
CA GLU A 50 -6.96 -10.59 4.33
C GLU A 50 -6.16 -11.89 4.19
N TYR A 51 -4.84 -11.76 4.04
CA TYR A 51 -3.93 -12.90 3.97
C TYR A 51 -4.03 -13.79 5.21
N ILE A 52 -3.93 -13.20 6.41
CA ILE A 52 -4.02 -13.94 7.69
C ILE A 52 -5.35 -14.70 7.76
N ARG A 53 -6.47 -14.04 7.42
CA ARG A 53 -7.79 -14.67 7.42
C ARG A 53 -7.86 -15.85 6.45
N ARG A 54 -7.34 -15.68 5.23
CA ARG A 54 -7.30 -16.75 4.22
C ARG A 54 -6.41 -17.92 4.64
N ARG A 55 -5.27 -17.66 5.28
CA ARG A 55 -4.40 -18.70 5.86
C ARG A 55 -5.10 -19.47 6.97
N ARG A 56 -5.72 -18.78 7.93
CA ARG A 56 -6.54 -19.41 8.99
C ARG A 56 -7.61 -20.32 8.43
N MET A 57 -8.38 -19.84 7.46
CA MET A 57 -9.45 -20.64 6.85
C MET A 57 -8.90 -21.83 6.04
N THR A 58 -7.73 -21.68 5.41
CA THR A 58 -7.08 -22.80 4.70
C THR A 58 -6.75 -23.96 5.65
N VAL A 59 -6.11 -23.68 6.79
CA VAL A 59 -5.76 -24.73 7.77
C VAL A 59 -6.99 -25.24 8.52
N ALA A 60 -7.95 -24.37 8.84
CA ALA A 60 -9.22 -24.77 9.44
C ALA A 60 -10.03 -25.67 8.50
N GLY A 61 -10.04 -25.39 7.20
CA GLY A 61 -10.68 -26.22 6.18
C GLY A 61 -10.12 -27.63 6.12
N ALA A 62 -8.79 -27.77 6.21
CA ALA A 62 -8.15 -29.08 6.31
C ALA A 62 -8.61 -29.84 7.56
N GLU A 63 -8.74 -29.17 8.71
CA GLU A 63 -9.28 -29.81 9.92
C GLU A 63 -10.77 -30.17 9.82
N VAL A 64 -11.58 -29.29 9.23
CA VAL A 64 -13.02 -29.54 9.03
C VAL A 64 -13.26 -30.80 8.20
N LEU A 65 -12.43 -31.04 7.18
CA LEU A 65 -12.52 -32.19 6.28
C LEU A 65 -11.80 -33.43 6.83
N GLY A 66 -10.64 -33.26 7.48
CA GLY A 66 -9.76 -34.35 7.90
C GLY A 66 -10.02 -34.91 9.31
N HIS A 67 -10.78 -34.21 10.15
CA HIS A 67 -11.07 -34.61 11.53
C HIS A 67 -12.60 -34.57 11.79
N PRO A 68 -13.37 -35.54 11.28
CA PRO A 68 -14.83 -35.56 11.45
C PRO A 68 -15.28 -35.72 12.90
N ASP A 69 -14.40 -36.25 13.75
CA ASP A 69 -14.55 -36.43 15.19
C ASP A 69 -14.54 -35.10 15.97
N ARG A 70 -13.90 -34.05 15.44
CA ARG A 70 -13.90 -32.72 16.06
C ARG A 70 -15.18 -31.97 15.77
N THR A 71 -15.76 -31.34 16.79
CA THR A 71 -16.88 -30.42 16.61
C THR A 71 -16.43 -29.18 15.83
N LEU A 72 -17.37 -28.55 15.10
CA LEU A 72 -17.06 -27.30 14.40
C LEU A 72 -16.71 -26.16 15.36
N LEU A 73 -17.21 -26.21 16.60
CA LEU A 73 -16.89 -25.24 17.64
C LEU A 73 -15.45 -25.40 18.13
N GLU A 74 -14.97 -26.63 18.35
CA GLU A 74 -13.56 -26.85 18.72
C GLU A 74 -12.60 -26.36 17.64
N VAL A 75 -12.93 -26.59 16.36
CA VAL A 75 -12.16 -26.04 15.24
C VAL A 75 -12.21 -24.52 15.25
N ALA A 76 -13.39 -23.91 15.44
CA ALA A 76 -13.54 -22.46 15.51
C ALA A 76 -12.65 -21.82 16.61
N VAL A 77 -12.72 -22.36 17.83
CA VAL A 77 -11.95 -21.86 18.99
C VAL A 77 -10.45 -21.97 18.73
N ARG A 78 -9.98 -23.09 18.16
CA ARG A 78 -8.56 -23.27 17.81
C ARG A 78 -8.03 -22.22 16.85
N TYR A 79 -8.88 -21.67 15.98
CA TYR A 79 -8.51 -20.65 15.00
C TYR A 79 -8.92 -19.23 15.41
N GLY A 80 -9.13 -19.01 16.71
CA GLY A 80 -9.34 -17.68 17.30
C GLY A 80 -10.76 -17.13 17.11
N TYR A 81 -11.77 -18.00 16.97
CA TYR A 81 -13.18 -17.59 16.89
C TYR A 81 -13.95 -18.02 18.15
N ASP A 82 -14.52 -17.05 18.86
CA ASP A 82 -15.31 -17.31 20.08
C ASP A 82 -16.65 -17.98 19.80
N THR A 83 -17.16 -17.87 18.57
CA THR A 83 -18.48 -18.41 18.19
C THR A 83 -18.42 -19.17 16.87
N GLY A 84 -19.22 -20.23 16.78
CA GLY A 84 -19.41 -21.00 15.55
C GLY A 84 -20.01 -20.17 14.40
N GLU A 85 -20.84 -19.16 14.72
CA GLU A 85 -21.41 -18.25 13.71
C GLU A 85 -20.35 -17.35 13.08
N GLY A 86 -19.47 -16.75 13.89
CA GLY A 86 -18.36 -15.93 13.41
C GLY A 86 -17.42 -16.74 12.52
N PHE A 87 -17.09 -17.95 12.95
CA PHE A 87 -16.30 -18.89 12.16
C PHE A 87 -17.00 -19.26 10.84
N ALA A 88 -18.28 -19.66 10.88
CA ALA A 88 -19.01 -20.05 9.68
C ALA A 88 -19.12 -18.91 8.64
N ARG A 89 -19.25 -17.66 9.10
CA ARG A 89 -19.26 -16.47 8.25
C ARG A 89 -17.90 -16.27 7.56
N ALA A 90 -16.81 -16.32 8.32
CA ALA A 90 -15.46 -16.19 7.77
C ALA A 90 -15.10 -17.34 6.82
N PHE A 91 -15.47 -18.57 7.20
CA PHE A 91 -15.27 -19.77 6.39
C PHE A 91 -15.99 -19.67 5.04
N ARG A 92 -17.26 -19.25 5.06
CA ARG A 92 -18.04 -19.01 3.82
C ARG A 92 -17.46 -17.89 2.98
N ALA A 93 -16.97 -16.81 3.59
CA ALA A 93 -16.35 -15.71 2.85
C ALA A 93 -15.10 -16.16 2.07
N VAL A 94 -14.31 -17.10 2.62
CA VAL A 94 -13.10 -17.61 1.96
C VAL A 94 -13.41 -18.75 0.98
N HIS A 95 -14.22 -19.73 1.37
CA HIS A 95 -14.44 -20.96 0.61
C HIS A 95 -15.73 -20.97 -0.23
N GLY A 96 -16.64 -20.01 -0.03
CA GLY A 96 -17.94 -19.94 -0.72
C GLY A 96 -19.05 -20.78 -0.09
N ILE A 97 -18.73 -21.70 0.83
CA ILE A 97 -19.67 -22.62 1.47
C ILE A 97 -19.48 -22.63 2.99
N GLY A 98 -20.46 -23.12 3.75
CA GLY A 98 -20.34 -23.25 5.21
C GLY A 98 -19.50 -24.46 5.64
N PRO A 99 -18.89 -24.43 6.84
CA PRO A 99 -18.01 -25.50 7.31
C PRO A 99 -18.74 -26.84 7.52
N GLY A 100 -19.99 -26.81 8.00
CA GLY A 100 -20.80 -28.02 8.13
C GLY A 100 -21.21 -28.63 6.79
N GLU A 101 -21.42 -27.80 5.77
CA GLU A 101 -21.71 -28.27 4.41
C GLU A 101 -20.45 -28.84 3.75
N ALA A 102 -19.31 -28.16 3.90
CA ALA A 102 -18.01 -28.64 3.44
C ALA A 102 -17.71 -30.04 3.98
N ARG A 103 -17.91 -30.25 5.29
CA ARG A 103 -17.72 -31.54 5.95
C ARG A 103 -18.60 -32.65 5.39
N ARG A 104 -19.90 -32.37 5.17
CA ARG A 104 -20.85 -33.39 4.67
C ARG A 104 -20.58 -33.79 3.23
N THR A 105 -20.12 -32.86 2.42
CA THR A 105 -20.02 -33.03 0.95
C THR A 105 -18.61 -33.36 0.47
N GLY A 106 -17.58 -33.21 1.32
CA GLY A 106 -16.19 -33.31 0.89
C GLY A 106 -15.82 -32.23 -0.14
N ALA A 107 -16.39 -31.03 0.03
CA ALA A 107 -16.32 -29.98 -0.98
C ALA A 107 -14.89 -29.53 -1.29
N VAL A 108 -14.72 -29.00 -2.52
CA VAL A 108 -13.49 -28.35 -2.95
C VAL A 108 -13.34 -27.02 -2.22
N LEU A 109 -12.32 -26.91 -1.39
CA LEU A 109 -12.00 -25.69 -0.66
C LEU A 109 -10.88 -24.90 -1.34
N ARG A 110 -10.97 -23.57 -1.25
CA ARG A 110 -9.87 -22.67 -1.67
C ARG A 110 -8.71 -22.75 -0.69
N SER A 111 -7.48 -22.85 -1.20
CA SER A 111 -6.25 -22.88 -0.40
C SER A 111 -5.40 -21.65 -0.69
N GLN A 112 -5.13 -20.86 0.36
CA GLN A 112 -4.15 -19.79 0.32
C GLN A 112 -2.77 -20.37 0.64
N GLN A 113 -1.83 -20.27 -0.29
CA GLN A 113 -0.48 -20.76 -0.07
C GLN A 113 0.25 -19.92 0.99
N ARG A 114 1.19 -20.55 1.72
CA ARG A 114 2.14 -19.84 2.57
C ARG A 114 3.01 -18.97 1.68
N LEU A 115 3.11 -17.68 1.99
CA LEU A 115 3.98 -16.78 1.23
C LEU A 115 5.41 -16.88 1.76
N THR A 116 6.36 -16.83 0.83
CA THR A 116 7.78 -16.68 1.10
C THR A 116 8.33 -15.69 0.10
N PHE A 117 9.03 -14.67 0.59
CA PHE A 117 9.63 -13.65 -0.25
C PHE A 117 11.05 -14.07 -0.60
N ARG A 118 11.37 -14.05 -1.89
CA ARG A 118 12.71 -14.34 -2.42
C ARG A 118 13.16 -13.18 -3.29
N LEU A 119 14.43 -12.79 -3.15
CA LEU A 119 15.03 -11.85 -4.10
C LEU A 119 15.30 -12.60 -5.40
N VAL A 120 14.65 -12.18 -6.48
CA VAL A 120 15.05 -12.60 -7.83
C VAL A 120 15.91 -11.45 -8.37
N VAL A 121 17.21 -11.70 -8.56
CA VAL A 121 18.11 -10.72 -9.17
C VAL A 121 18.01 -10.90 -10.68
N GLU A 122 17.09 -10.19 -11.31
CA GLU A 122 17.02 -10.08 -12.77
C GLU A 122 17.84 -8.86 -13.19
N GLY A 123 19.02 -9.10 -13.77
CA GLY A 123 19.88 -8.03 -14.23
C GLY A 123 19.29 -7.33 -15.46
N SER A 124 18.67 -6.17 -15.27
CA SER A 124 18.79 -4.99 -16.17
C SER A 124 17.86 -3.80 -15.86
N SER A 125 16.87 -3.88 -14.97
CA SER A 125 16.04 -2.70 -14.68
C SER A 125 16.69 -1.82 -13.60
N ALA A 126 17.57 -0.90 -14.03
CA ALA A 126 18.03 0.16 -13.15
C ALA A 126 16.87 1.12 -12.86
N MET A 127 16.47 1.24 -11.60
CA MET A 127 15.53 2.26 -11.16
C MET A 127 16.32 3.52 -10.79
N ASN A 128 16.03 4.62 -11.48
CA ASN A 128 16.63 5.92 -11.16
C ASN A 128 15.90 6.51 -9.95
N TYR A 129 16.66 6.85 -8.92
CA TYR A 129 16.13 7.51 -7.74
C TYR A 129 17.10 8.58 -7.23
N ARG A 130 16.56 9.55 -6.49
CA ARG A 130 17.32 10.50 -5.68
C ARG A 130 16.62 10.74 -4.35
N LEU A 131 17.39 11.22 -3.38
CA LEU A 131 16.85 11.67 -2.10
C LEU A 131 16.80 13.20 -2.11
N VAL A 132 15.70 13.75 -1.60
CA VAL A 132 15.47 15.19 -1.54
C VAL A 132 15.05 15.56 -0.13
N GLU A 133 15.77 16.49 0.48
CA GLU A 133 15.31 17.16 1.69
C GLU A 133 14.42 18.33 1.31
N LYS A 134 13.18 18.35 1.80
CA LYS A 134 12.26 19.47 1.60
C LYS A 134 11.91 20.11 2.94
N GLY A 135 11.87 21.44 2.95
CA GLY A 135 11.19 22.21 4.00
C GLY A 135 9.68 21.98 3.95
N GLU A 136 8.96 22.63 4.86
CA GLU A 136 7.49 22.60 4.85
C GLU A 136 6.96 23.19 3.54
N PHE A 137 5.90 22.58 3.02
CA PHE A 137 5.25 23.00 1.79
C PHE A 137 3.76 22.68 1.85
N ARG A 138 3.01 23.08 0.83
CA ARG A 138 1.59 22.72 0.69
C ARG A 138 1.29 22.24 -0.72
N VAL A 139 0.28 21.40 -0.84
CA VAL A 139 -0.33 21.04 -2.12
C VAL A 139 -1.61 21.87 -2.25
N VAL A 140 -1.70 22.66 -3.32
CA VAL A 140 -2.84 23.53 -3.61
C VAL A 140 -3.51 23.08 -4.89
N GLY A 141 -4.82 22.84 -4.85
CA GLY A 141 -5.56 22.38 -6.02
C GLY A 141 -6.99 22.01 -5.70
N ARG A 142 -7.54 21.03 -6.42
CA ARG A 142 -8.87 20.49 -6.15
C ARG A 142 -8.76 19.13 -5.51
N LYS A 143 -9.67 18.83 -4.58
CA LYS A 143 -9.74 17.55 -3.87
C LYS A 143 -10.99 16.73 -4.22
N ALA A 144 -10.85 15.42 -4.23
CA ALA A 144 -11.95 14.46 -4.17
C ALA A 144 -11.61 13.26 -3.28
N ARG A 145 -12.63 12.64 -2.69
CA ARG A 145 -12.53 11.33 -2.06
C ARG A 145 -12.82 10.26 -3.11
N VAL A 146 -11.88 9.35 -3.34
CA VAL A 146 -11.97 8.35 -4.43
C VAL A 146 -11.58 6.96 -3.95
N PRO A 147 -12.09 5.87 -4.56
CA PRO A 147 -11.65 4.52 -4.24
C PRO A 147 -10.22 4.27 -4.74
N LEU A 148 -9.46 3.48 -3.98
CA LEU A 148 -8.15 2.94 -4.33
C LEU A 148 -8.33 1.82 -5.36
N ILE A 149 -7.57 1.91 -6.45
CA ILE A 149 -7.54 0.89 -7.50
C ILE A 149 -6.07 0.55 -7.78
N HIS A 150 -5.69 -0.71 -7.59
CA HIS A 150 -4.31 -1.15 -7.77
C HIS A 150 -3.94 -1.42 -9.23
N GLU A 151 -4.91 -1.86 -10.04
CA GLU A 151 -4.66 -2.28 -11.41
C GLU A 151 -5.42 -1.42 -12.41
N GLY A 152 -4.68 -0.85 -13.36
CA GLY A 152 -5.23 -0.02 -14.41
C GLY A 152 -5.56 1.42 -13.98
N PRO A 153 -6.16 2.21 -14.88
CA PRO A 153 -6.52 3.60 -14.61
C PRO A 153 -7.68 3.69 -13.61
N ASN A 154 -7.60 4.64 -12.69
CA ASN A 154 -8.69 4.91 -11.77
C ASN A 154 -9.76 5.80 -12.44
N PRO A 155 -10.97 5.29 -12.73
CA PRO A 155 -11.98 6.03 -13.45
C PRO A 155 -12.54 7.20 -12.62
N ALA A 156 -12.60 7.07 -11.29
CA ALA A 156 -13.05 8.15 -10.42
C ALA A 156 -12.07 9.32 -10.42
N ILE A 157 -10.76 9.05 -10.41
CA ILE A 157 -9.72 10.08 -10.58
C ILE A 157 -9.84 10.73 -11.96
N ALA A 158 -10.00 9.94 -13.03
CA ALA A 158 -10.11 10.46 -14.39
C ALA A 158 -11.37 11.33 -14.61
N GLU A 159 -12.50 10.95 -14.01
CA GLU A 159 -13.72 11.75 -14.02
C GLU A 159 -13.56 13.04 -13.21
N PHE A 160 -12.95 12.95 -12.03
CA PHE A 160 -12.67 14.11 -11.19
C PHE A 160 -11.77 15.13 -11.90
N ILE A 161 -10.66 14.70 -12.51
CA ILE A 161 -9.77 15.62 -13.24
C ILE A 161 -10.51 16.29 -14.41
N ARG A 162 -11.37 15.54 -15.12
CA ARG A 162 -12.19 16.10 -16.22
C ARG A 162 -13.18 17.17 -15.72
N SER A 163 -13.71 17.05 -14.50
CA SER A 163 -14.69 17.99 -13.96
C SER A 163 -14.11 19.32 -13.50
N ILE A 164 -12.79 19.41 -13.27
CA ILE A 164 -12.10 20.66 -12.89
C ILE A 164 -12.16 21.70 -14.02
N GLY A 165 -12.10 21.25 -15.28
CA GLY A 165 -12.14 22.11 -16.46
C GLY A 165 -10.78 22.74 -16.81
N ARG A 166 -10.57 23.05 -18.10
CA ARG A 166 -9.26 23.45 -18.64
C ARG A 166 -8.74 24.79 -18.10
N GLU A 167 -9.61 25.78 -17.93
CA GLU A 167 -9.19 27.11 -17.45
C GLU A 167 -8.78 27.08 -15.98
N GLU A 168 -9.51 26.33 -15.15
CA GLU A 168 -9.14 26.14 -13.74
C GLU A 168 -7.83 25.36 -13.61
N LEU A 169 -7.61 24.32 -14.43
CA LEU A 169 -6.33 23.61 -14.47
C LEU A 169 -5.15 24.53 -14.83
N LYS A 170 -5.34 25.47 -15.77
CA LYS A 170 -4.31 26.47 -16.10
C LYS A 170 -4.06 27.43 -14.93
N ARG A 171 -5.12 27.91 -14.28
CA ARG A 171 -5.04 28.77 -13.09
C ARG A 171 -4.24 28.07 -11.98
N ILE A 172 -4.56 26.81 -11.68
CA ILE A 172 -3.87 26.00 -10.68
C ILE A 172 -2.40 25.78 -11.09
N ALA A 173 -2.13 25.41 -12.34
CA ALA A 173 -0.77 25.15 -12.83
C ALA A 173 0.15 26.39 -12.69
N ALA A 174 -0.38 27.60 -12.89
CA ALA A 174 0.35 28.85 -12.77
C ALA A 174 0.81 29.17 -11.33
N LEU A 175 0.24 28.50 -10.32
CA LEU A 175 0.59 28.68 -8.91
C LEU A 175 1.84 27.86 -8.49
N SER A 176 2.35 26.98 -9.34
CA SER A 176 3.50 26.12 -9.01
C SER A 176 4.78 26.95 -8.81
N ASP A 177 5.37 26.89 -7.61
CA ASP A 177 6.62 27.58 -7.26
C ASP A 177 7.67 26.68 -6.57
N GLN A 178 7.33 25.42 -6.34
CA GLN A 178 8.21 24.42 -5.76
C GLN A 178 8.32 23.19 -6.66
N GLU A 179 9.36 22.40 -6.43
CA GLU A 179 9.51 21.06 -7.02
C GLU A 179 8.64 20.02 -6.27
N PRO A 180 7.96 19.08 -6.96
CA PRO A 180 7.83 18.92 -8.41
C PRO A 180 7.03 20.05 -9.08
N THR A 181 7.50 20.46 -10.26
CA THR A 181 6.92 21.59 -11.01
C THR A 181 5.70 21.15 -11.84
N GLY A 182 4.73 22.05 -11.96
CA GLY A 182 3.51 21.83 -12.71
C GLY A 182 2.48 21.00 -11.96
N LEU A 183 1.48 20.49 -12.69
CA LEU A 183 0.39 19.72 -12.11
C LEU A 183 0.86 18.36 -11.59
N VAL A 184 0.38 18.01 -10.41
CA VAL A 184 0.62 16.74 -9.74
C VAL A 184 -0.68 16.11 -9.29
N GLY A 185 -0.71 14.78 -9.27
CA GLY A 185 -1.67 14.01 -8.52
C GLY A 185 -1.10 13.66 -7.15
N VAL A 186 -1.85 13.91 -6.08
CA VAL A 186 -1.41 13.61 -4.72
C VAL A 186 -2.43 12.69 -4.06
N SER A 187 -1.95 11.57 -3.54
CA SER A 187 -2.75 10.63 -2.76
C SER A 187 -2.39 10.78 -1.29
N ASP A 188 -3.39 11.11 -0.47
CA ASP A 188 -3.25 11.23 0.98
C ASP A 188 -4.40 10.49 1.71
N LYS A 189 -4.27 10.31 3.03
CA LYS A 189 -5.26 9.63 3.88
C LYS A 189 -5.76 8.30 3.31
N LEU A 190 -4.82 7.52 2.78
CA LEU A 190 -5.08 6.15 2.33
C LEU A 190 -5.44 5.29 3.53
N ASP A 191 -6.41 4.40 3.35
CA ASP A 191 -6.72 3.39 4.36
C ASP A 191 -5.47 2.56 4.70
N PRO A 192 -5.16 2.34 5.99
CA PRO A 192 -3.97 1.58 6.39
C PRO A 192 -3.92 0.15 5.86
N SER A 193 -5.06 -0.46 5.53
CA SER A 193 -5.12 -1.78 4.90
C SER A 193 -4.69 -1.75 3.43
N ARG A 194 -4.86 -0.58 2.78
CA ARG A 194 -4.76 -0.41 1.32
C ARG A 194 -5.50 -1.50 0.56
N ALA A 195 -6.66 -1.90 1.06
CA ALA A 195 -7.49 -2.85 0.34
C ALA A 195 -8.07 -2.20 -0.92
N GLU A 196 -8.19 -2.97 -2.00
CA GLU A 196 -8.88 -2.54 -3.22
C GLU A 196 -10.26 -1.95 -2.86
N GLY A 197 -10.58 -0.78 -3.41
CA GLY A 197 -11.84 -0.09 -3.16
C GLY A 197 -11.92 0.72 -1.86
N THR A 198 -10.92 0.64 -0.97
CA THR A 198 -10.84 1.58 0.17
C THR A 198 -10.62 3.00 -0.31
N GLU A 199 -11.07 4.00 0.45
CA GLU A 199 -11.00 5.38 -0.02
C GLU A 199 -9.69 6.08 0.32
N LEU A 200 -9.33 7.05 -0.52
CA LEU A 200 -8.22 7.98 -0.32
C LEU A 200 -8.63 9.41 -0.70
N ASP A 201 -7.93 10.39 -0.14
CA ASP A 201 -8.03 11.79 -0.53
C ASP A 201 -7.11 12.02 -1.72
N TYR A 202 -7.69 12.30 -2.88
CA TYR A 202 -6.95 12.62 -4.10
C TYR A 202 -6.99 14.13 -4.33
N TYR A 203 -5.81 14.75 -4.44
CA TYR A 203 -5.66 16.13 -4.85
C TYR A 203 -5.10 16.18 -6.27
N HIS A 204 -5.64 17.08 -7.09
CA HIS A 204 -5.06 17.46 -8.37
C HIS A 204 -4.70 18.93 -8.32
N GLY A 205 -3.39 19.20 -8.27
CA GLY A 205 -2.89 20.49 -7.83
C GLY A 205 -1.44 20.75 -8.18
N VAL A 206 -0.83 21.70 -7.49
CA VAL A 206 0.59 22.05 -7.58
C VAL A 206 1.22 22.05 -6.20
N VAL A 207 2.55 21.96 -6.17
CA VAL A 207 3.33 22.12 -4.93
C VAL A 207 3.71 23.58 -4.77
N ARG A 208 3.44 24.13 -3.58
CA ARG A 208 3.78 25.50 -3.19
C ARG A 208 4.57 25.57 -1.90
N GLY A 209 5.34 26.64 -1.74
CA GLY A 209 5.89 27.03 -0.44
C GLY A 209 4.81 27.18 0.65
N PRO A 210 5.20 27.24 1.93
CA PRO A 210 4.27 27.41 3.04
C PRO A 210 3.42 28.67 2.85
N GLU A 211 2.23 28.70 3.47
CA GLU A 211 1.29 29.81 3.32
C GLU A 211 1.93 31.13 3.80
N PRO A 212 1.97 32.18 2.96
CA PRO A 212 2.46 33.49 3.39
C PRO A 212 1.59 34.00 4.54
N SER A 213 2.22 34.55 5.58
CA SER A 213 1.51 35.07 6.76
C SER A 213 0.50 36.19 6.46
N ASP A 214 0.58 36.80 5.28
CA ASP A 214 -0.22 37.96 4.86
C ASP A 214 -1.25 37.62 3.76
N GLU A 215 -1.28 36.39 3.26
CA GLU A 215 -2.23 35.94 2.22
C GLU A 215 -3.16 34.87 2.77
N GLY A 216 -4.46 35.02 2.52
CA GLY A 216 -5.45 33.97 2.84
C GLY A 216 -5.43 32.82 1.83
N PRO A 217 -6.15 31.72 2.11
CA PRO A 217 -6.19 30.55 1.24
C PRO A 217 -6.70 30.92 -0.16
N GLU A 218 -6.14 30.28 -1.20
CA GLU A 218 -6.58 30.53 -2.57
C GLU A 218 -8.08 30.22 -2.74
N GLU A 219 -8.87 31.24 -3.06
CA GLU A 219 -10.33 31.13 -3.11
C GLU A 219 -10.77 30.04 -4.10
N GLY A 220 -11.57 29.09 -3.60
CA GLY A 220 -12.10 27.96 -4.36
C GLY A 220 -11.16 26.75 -4.48
N LEU A 221 -9.99 26.76 -3.84
CA LEU A 221 -9.03 25.65 -3.86
C LEU A 221 -8.87 24.99 -2.48
N ASP A 222 -8.62 23.70 -2.51
CA ASP A 222 -8.22 22.89 -1.37
C ASP A 222 -6.71 23.00 -1.13
N SER A 223 -6.31 23.02 0.14
CA SER A 223 -4.90 23.05 0.56
C SER A 223 -4.59 21.87 1.48
N LEU A 224 -3.46 21.21 1.25
CA LEU A 224 -2.91 20.16 2.09
C LEU A 224 -1.52 20.59 2.60
N PRO A 225 -1.36 20.91 3.90
CA PRO A 225 -0.05 21.17 4.47
C PRO A 225 0.77 19.88 4.54
N VAL A 226 2.05 19.99 4.18
CA VAL A 226 3.00 18.86 4.17
C VAL A 226 4.23 19.23 5.00
N PRO A 227 4.51 18.48 6.08
CA PRO A 227 5.64 18.79 6.95
C PRO A 227 6.97 18.56 6.24
N ALA A 228 8.00 19.27 6.71
CA ALA A 228 9.37 19.07 6.26
C ALA A 228 9.84 17.62 6.45
N GLY A 229 10.80 17.21 5.61
CA GLY A 229 11.51 15.95 5.78
C GLY A 229 12.04 15.39 4.47
N THR A 230 12.58 14.17 4.57
CA THR A 230 13.20 13.47 3.44
C THR A 230 12.15 12.83 2.52
N TRP A 231 12.43 12.87 1.22
CA TRP A 231 11.66 12.25 0.15
C TRP A 231 12.57 11.39 -0.73
N ALA A 232 12.09 10.20 -1.09
CA ALA A 232 12.66 9.42 -2.18
C ALA A 232 11.88 9.72 -3.46
N VAL A 233 12.59 10.16 -4.50
CA VAL A 233 12.03 10.53 -5.79
C VAL A 233 12.49 9.52 -6.83
N PHE A 234 11.54 8.79 -7.40
CA PHE A 234 11.76 7.77 -8.41
C PHE A 234 11.34 8.30 -9.77
N THR A 235 12.23 8.19 -10.76
CA THR A 235 11.95 8.63 -12.11
C THR A 235 11.76 7.44 -13.03
N ASN A 236 10.73 7.51 -13.86
CA ASN A 236 10.53 6.57 -14.95
C ASN A 236 10.22 7.34 -16.24
N ASP A 237 10.78 6.89 -17.35
CA ASP A 237 10.47 7.36 -18.68
C ASP A 237 10.13 6.14 -19.53
N GLY A 238 8.91 6.09 -20.08
CA GLY A 238 8.49 4.98 -20.90
C GLY A 238 7.08 5.10 -21.46
N GLU A 239 6.58 3.99 -21.97
CA GLU A 239 5.22 3.88 -22.52
C GLU A 239 4.15 4.04 -21.43
N PHE A 240 3.15 4.86 -21.72
CA PHE A 240 2.03 5.12 -20.82
C PHE A 240 0.84 4.22 -21.17
N PRO A 241 0.11 3.63 -20.19
CA PRO A 241 0.22 3.80 -18.74
C PRO A 241 1.13 2.78 -18.01
N GLN A 242 1.72 1.81 -18.72
CA GLN A 242 2.42 0.67 -18.11
C GLN A 242 3.63 1.12 -17.27
N ALA A 243 4.38 2.12 -17.73
CA ALA A 243 5.52 2.67 -16.99
C ALA A 243 5.14 3.18 -15.59
N LEU A 244 3.93 3.70 -15.41
CA LEU A 244 3.47 4.22 -14.12
C LEU A 244 2.97 3.10 -13.20
N GLN A 245 2.27 2.10 -13.74
CA GLN A 245 1.70 1.01 -12.94
C GLN A 245 2.80 0.17 -12.29
N TYR A 246 3.91 -0.06 -12.99
CA TYR A 246 5.04 -0.81 -12.43
C TYR A 246 5.89 0.01 -11.46
N LEU A 247 5.94 1.34 -11.58
CA LEU A 247 6.77 2.19 -10.72
C LEU A 247 6.45 2.03 -9.24
N TRP A 248 5.16 2.06 -8.87
CA TRP A 248 4.74 1.86 -7.49
C TRP A 248 5.13 0.49 -6.96
N ARG A 249 4.82 -0.57 -7.72
CA ARG A 249 5.14 -1.94 -7.34
C ARG A 249 6.65 -2.10 -7.17
N ASP A 250 7.45 -1.67 -8.14
CA ASP A 250 8.89 -1.89 -8.17
C ASP A 250 9.59 -1.13 -7.04
N VAL A 251 9.09 0.05 -6.66
CA VAL A 251 9.61 0.78 -5.49
C VAL A 251 9.47 -0.06 -4.21
N PHE A 252 8.30 -0.64 -3.95
CA PHE A 252 8.04 -1.44 -2.74
C PHE A 252 8.62 -2.85 -2.78
N THR A 253 8.81 -3.41 -3.97
CA THR A 253 9.24 -4.80 -4.13
C THR A 253 10.73 -4.93 -4.43
N GLN A 254 11.39 -3.88 -4.92
CA GLN A 254 12.81 -3.91 -5.31
C GLN A 254 13.64 -2.87 -4.56
N TRP A 255 13.22 -1.60 -4.56
CA TRP A 255 14.03 -0.52 -4.00
C TRP A 255 14.06 -0.55 -2.46
N PHE A 256 12.90 -0.54 -1.79
CA PHE A 256 12.84 -0.58 -0.33
C PHE A 256 13.55 -1.81 0.28
N PRO A 257 13.36 -3.04 -0.25
CA PRO A 257 14.10 -4.21 0.22
C PRO A 257 15.63 -4.12 0.13
N SER A 258 16.14 -3.29 -0.79
CA SER A 258 17.56 -3.15 -1.10
C SER A 258 18.20 -1.88 -0.52
N ASN A 259 17.41 -0.98 0.09
CA ASN A 259 17.87 0.33 0.56
C ASN A 259 17.54 0.56 2.04
N PRO A 260 18.35 1.35 2.79
CA PRO A 260 18.19 1.56 4.23
C PRO A 260 17.15 2.64 4.56
N TYR A 261 16.01 2.63 3.86
CA TYR A 261 14.93 3.59 4.04
C TYR A 261 13.63 2.87 4.33
N ALA A 262 12.75 3.54 5.07
CA ALA A 262 11.37 3.12 5.26
C ALA A 262 10.45 4.26 4.80
N SER A 263 9.29 3.92 4.26
CA SER A 263 8.27 4.93 3.99
C SER A 263 7.64 5.39 5.29
N ARG A 264 7.48 6.70 5.47
CA ARG A 264 6.74 7.29 6.60
C ARG A 264 5.33 7.71 6.19
N PRO A 265 4.40 7.91 7.14
CA PRO A 265 3.09 8.48 6.84
C PRO A 265 3.22 9.86 6.20
N GLY A 266 2.36 10.14 5.22
CA GLY A 266 2.30 11.41 4.50
C GLY A 266 1.77 11.23 3.08
N PRO A 267 1.57 12.35 2.36
CA PRO A 267 1.08 12.32 1.00
C PRO A 267 2.10 11.67 0.06
N GLU A 268 1.59 10.97 -0.95
CA GLU A 268 2.38 10.43 -2.04
C GLU A 268 2.12 11.28 -3.28
N ILE A 269 3.17 11.83 -3.89
CA ILE A 269 3.04 12.80 -4.98
C ILE A 269 3.48 12.13 -6.28
N LEU A 270 2.65 12.25 -7.30
CA LEU A 270 2.90 11.77 -8.64
C LEU A 270 2.87 12.94 -9.61
N SER A 271 4.01 13.23 -10.24
CA SER A 271 4.08 14.12 -11.39
C SER A 271 4.13 13.29 -12.67
N VAL A 272 3.29 13.60 -13.65
CA VAL A 272 3.30 12.94 -14.96
C VAL A 272 3.35 14.01 -16.04
N ARG A 273 4.39 13.95 -16.87
CA ARG A 273 4.53 14.77 -18.07
C ARG A 273 4.39 13.89 -19.29
N LEU A 274 3.26 14.01 -19.96
CA LEU A 274 2.98 13.32 -21.22
C LEU A 274 3.64 14.06 -22.38
N TYR A 275 4.28 13.31 -23.27
CA TYR A 275 4.86 13.82 -24.50
C TYR A 275 4.63 12.82 -25.65
N GLU A 276 5.01 13.18 -26.89
CA GLU A 276 4.71 12.39 -28.10
C GLU A 276 3.22 12.03 -28.21
N GLU A 277 2.35 13.05 -28.18
CA GLU A 277 0.89 12.89 -28.26
C GLU A 277 0.30 11.95 -27.17
N GLY A 278 0.99 11.79 -26.04
CA GLY A 278 0.54 10.98 -24.91
C GLY A 278 0.94 9.51 -24.98
N LYS A 279 1.80 9.11 -25.93
CA LYS A 279 2.34 7.75 -26.01
C LYS A 279 3.41 7.48 -24.96
N ARG A 280 4.14 8.52 -24.57
CA ARG A 280 5.21 8.43 -23.57
C ARG A 280 4.95 9.35 -22.40
N ALA A 281 5.42 8.93 -21.23
CA ALA A 281 5.33 9.68 -20.00
C ALA A 281 6.67 9.72 -19.29
N ALA A 282 7.09 10.93 -18.90
CA ALA A 282 8.07 11.11 -17.84
C ALA A 282 7.31 11.23 -16.51
N ALA A 283 7.48 10.26 -15.64
CA ALA A 283 6.82 10.19 -14.34
C ALA A 283 7.83 10.35 -13.21
N GLU A 284 7.46 11.14 -12.20
CA GLU A 284 8.18 11.23 -10.94
C GLU A 284 7.25 10.82 -9.81
N LEU A 285 7.65 9.77 -9.10
CA LEU A 285 6.97 9.31 -7.90
C LEU A 285 7.76 9.74 -6.67
N TRP A 286 7.12 10.53 -5.82
CA TRP A 286 7.67 11.09 -4.60
C TRP A 286 7.04 10.38 -3.40
N ILE A 287 7.88 9.73 -2.61
CA ILE A 287 7.46 9.00 -1.42
C ILE A 287 8.16 9.61 -0.19
N PRO A 288 7.42 9.98 0.85
CA PRO A 288 8.03 10.45 2.09
C PRO A 288 8.75 9.27 2.75
N VAL A 289 10.01 9.47 3.10
CA VAL A 289 10.87 8.43 3.69
C VAL A 289 11.56 8.92 4.95
N GLU A 290 12.00 7.96 5.74
CA GLU A 290 12.92 8.13 6.86
C GLU A 290 14.01 7.06 6.77
N ARG A 291 15.18 7.32 7.37
CA ARG A 291 16.25 6.34 7.40
C ARG A 291 15.84 5.22 8.36
N ALA A 292 15.81 3.98 7.87
CA ALA A 292 15.54 2.84 8.73
C ALA A 292 16.76 2.64 9.65
N GLU A 293 16.60 2.91 10.94
CA GLU A 293 17.65 2.61 11.92
C GLU A 293 17.94 1.11 11.89
N ARG A 294 19.17 0.72 11.56
CA ARG A 294 19.66 -0.61 11.94
C ARG A 294 19.78 -0.57 13.46
N LEU A 295 18.78 -1.06 14.21
CA LEU A 295 19.04 -1.39 15.63
C LEU A 295 20.25 -2.33 15.61
N GLY A 296 21.31 -1.86 16.25
CA GLY A 296 22.66 -2.37 16.09
C GLY A 296 22.73 -3.86 16.35
N ARG A 297 23.62 -4.54 15.62
CA ARG A 297 24.28 -5.71 16.20
C ARG A 297 24.92 -5.22 17.50
N GLU A 298 24.49 -5.74 18.65
CA GLU A 298 25.34 -5.68 19.83
C GLU A 298 26.70 -6.27 19.44
N PRO A 299 27.81 -5.55 19.61
CA PRO A 299 29.12 -6.14 19.45
C PRO A 299 29.27 -7.15 20.59
N GLY A 300 29.36 -8.43 20.21
CA GLY A 300 29.53 -9.52 21.16
C GLY A 300 30.65 -9.22 22.16
N ARG A 301 30.35 -9.52 23.42
CA ARG A 301 31.33 -9.82 24.46
C ARG A 301 31.02 -11.21 24.98
#